data_AF-A0A352X3J5-F1
#
_entry.id   AF-A0A352X3J5-F1
#
_cell.length_a   1.000
_cell.length_b   1.000
_cell.length_c   1.000
_cell.angle_alpha   90.00
_cell.angle_beta   90.00
_cell.angle_gamma   90.00
#
_symmetry.space_group_name_H-M   'P 1'
#
loop_
_entity.id
_entity.type
_entity.pdbx_description
1 polymer ?
#
loop_
_entity_poly.entity_id
_entity_poly.type
_entity_poly.pdbx_seq_one_letter_code
_entity_poly.pdbx_strand_id
1 'polypeptide(L)'
;GYYRTPSLISMWALAPYFHNDSLGNYNGDPSVAGRMAAFQDGVEKLLWPEKRDGLKSIKRTEIATTLHLGKLQASVPKGAPINLLANLDPRNTPTILQRKLNSDLGAKVLGSLVNLVPDKVLTPVLLKSNQSPDFIEDRGHYFGTDLPDEDKLALIEFLKTL
;
A
#
# COMPACT_ATOMS: atom_id res chain seq x y z
N GLY A 1 -0.02 10.31 -17.16
CA GLY A 1 -1.36 10.75 -17.58
C GLY A 1 -1.88 11.73 -16.55
N TYR A 2 -2.53 12.81 -16.98
CA TYR A 2 -3.24 13.72 -16.07
C TYR A 2 -4.63 13.12 -15.82
N TYR A 3 -4.89 12.71 -14.58
CA TYR A 3 -6.25 12.34 -14.17
C TYR A 3 -7.02 13.61 -13.83
N ARG A 4 -8.29 13.65 -14.22
CA ARG A 4 -9.17 14.78 -13.88
C ARG A 4 -9.41 14.77 -12.38
N THR A 5 -9.42 15.95 -11.77
CA THR A 5 -9.92 16.11 -10.40
C THR A 5 -11.37 15.61 -10.36
N PRO A 6 -11.72 14.69 -9.43
CA PRO A 6 -13.10 14.25 -9.29
C PRO A 6 -13.97 15.45 -8.94
N SER A 7 -15.15 15.55 -9.56
CA SER A 7 -16.13 16.55 -9.15
C SER A 7 -16.71 16.19 -7.78
N LEU A 8 -17.25 17.17 -7.04
CA LEU A 8 -17.91 16.91 -5.76
C LEU A 8 -19.05 15.88 -5.90
N ILE A 9 -19.82 15.97 -7.00
CA ILE A 9 -20.87 15.00 -7.34
C ILE A 9 -20.29 13.60 -7.58
N SER A 10 -19.11 13.51 -8.19
CA SER A 10 -18.44 12.23 -8.47
C SER A 10 -17.99 11.52 -7.20
N MET A 11 -17.71 12.24 -6.12
CA MET A 11 -17.33 11.62 -4.84
C MET A 11 -18.46 10.74 -4.28
N TRP A 12 -19.72 11.12 -4.46
CA TRP A 12 -20.83 10.32 -3.93
C TRP A 12 -21.04 8.99 -4.68
N ALA A 13 -20.81 8.99 -6.00
CA ALA A 13 -21.10 7.83 -6.84
C ALA A 13 -19.92 6.84 -6.96
N LEU A 14 -18.71 7.28 -6.67
CA LEU A 14 -17.48 6.54 -6.99
C LEU A 14 -16.65 6.15 -5.76
N ALA A 15 -17.19 6.21 -4.54
CA ALA A 15 -16.52 5.57 -3.40
C ALA A 15 -16.41 4.05 -3.65
N PRO A 16 -15.26 3.40 -3.37
CA PRO A 16 -14.07 3.90 -2.66
C PRO A 16 -13.21 4.92 -3.42
N TYR A 17 -12.48 5.78 -2.70
CA TYR A 17 -11.64 6.82 -3.29
C TYR A 17 -10.21 6.36 -3.61
N PHE A 18 -9.45 7.27 -4.22
CA PHE A 18 -8.12 7.10 -4.80
C PHE A 18 -8.10 6.19 -6.02
N HIS A 19 -7.01 6.22 -6.78
CA HIS A 19 -6.91 5.51 -8.06
C HIS A 19 -6.85 3.99 -7.93
N ASN A 20 -6.57 3.50 -6.73
CA ASN A 20 -6.45 2.08 -6.38
C ASN A 20 -7.67 1.59 -5.58
N ASP A 21 -8.72 2.41 -5.47
CA ASP A 21 -9.92 2.15 -4.67
C ASP A 21 -9.61 1.74 -3.22
N SER A 22 -8.50 2.24 -2.66
CA SER A 22 -8.01 1.83 -1.34
C SER A 22 -8.71 2.56 -0.19
N LEU A 23 -9.36 3.68 -0.46
CA LEU A 23 -9.92 4.54 0.58
C LEU A 23 -11.45 4.47 0.63
N GLY A 24 -11.94 3.49 1.36
CA GLY A 24 -13.37 3.28 1.58
C GLY A 24 -13.74 1.81 1.47
N ASN A 25 -14.98 1.50 1.82
CA ASN A 25 -15.52 0.16 1.74
C ASN A 25 -16.17 -0.07 0.37
N TYR A 26 -15.72 -1.10 -0.34
CA TYR A 26 -16.41 -1.59 -1.53
C TYR A 26 -17.45 -2.64 -1.10
N ASN A 27 -18.73 -2.26 -1.09
CA ASN A 27 -19.82 -3.15 -0.70
C ASN A 27 -20.56 -3.80 -1.89
N GLY A 28 -20.30 -3.37 -3.13
CA GLY A 28 -20.96 -3.88 -4.33
C GLY A 28 -22.48 -3.66 -4.38
N ASP A 29 -23.05 -2.87 -3.47
CA ASP A 29 -24.49 -2.63 -3.38
C ASP A 29 -24.87 -1.36 -4.17
N PRO A 30 -25.60 -1.49 -5.29
CA PRO A 30 -26.01 -0.35 -6.10
C PRO A 30 -27.21 0.41 -5.52
N SER A 31 -27.73 0.03 -4.34
CA SER A 31 -28.80 0.77 -3.68
C SER A 31 -28.33 2.16 -3.21
N VAL A 32 -29.28 3.06 -2.94
CA VAL A 32 -28.96 4.38 -2.35
C VAL A 32 -28.28 4.19 -0.98
N ALA A 33 -28.78 3.25 -0.17
CA ALA A 33 -28.21 2.94 1.14
C ALA A 33 -26.78 2.40 1.01
N GLY A 34 -26.54 1.49 0.06
CA GLY A 34 -25.22 0.94 -0.26
C GLY A 34 -24.22 2.02 -0.64
N ARG A 35 -24.57 2.89 -1.61
CA ARG A 35 -23.70 4.01 -2.00
C ARG A 35 -23.44 4.98 -0.86
N MET A 36 -24.46 5.28 -0.05
CA MET A 36 -24.31 6.18 1.10
C MET A 36 -23.37 5.61 2.16
N ALA A 37 -23.42 4.29 2.40
CA ALA A 37 -22.50 3.62 3.32
C ALA A 37 -21.06 3.63 2.80
N ALA A 38 -20.84 3.38 1.51
CA ALA A 38 -19.52 3.45 0.88
C ALA A 38 -18.96 4.88 0.90
N PHE A 39 -19.80 5.87 0.57
CA PHE A 39 -19.47 7.30 0.66
C PHE A 39 -19.06 7.70 2.08
N GLN A 40 -19.89 7.37 3.09
CA GLN A 40 -19.63 7.73 4.48
C GLN A 40 -18.29 7.18 4.96
N ASP A 41 -18.01 5.91 4.69
CA ASP A 41 -16.74 5.28 5.07
C ASP A 41 -15.54 5.90 4.34
N GLY A 42 -15.66 6.16 3.03
CA GLY A 42 -14.61 6.80 2.24
C GLY A 42 -14.32 8.24 2.68
N VAL A 43 -15.35 9.05 2.90
CA VAL A 43 -15.19 10.48 3.25
C VAL A 43 -14.68 10.66 4.67
N GLU A 44 -15.09 9.80 5.60
CA GLU A 44 -14.50 9.80 6.94
C GLU A 44 -13.02 9.46 6.90
N LYS A 45 -12.63 8.41 6.18
CA LYS A 45 -11.21 8.04 6.05
C LYS A 45 -10.40 9.09 5.28
N LEU A 46 -11.05 9.87 4.41
CA LEU A 46 -10.43 10.98 3.68
C LEU A 46 -10.06 12.11 4.64
N LEU A 47 -11.01 12.55 5.46
CA LEU A 47 -10.90 13.69 6.38
C LEU A 47 -10.17 13.36 7.71
N TRP A 48 -10.20 12.09 8.14
CA TRP A 48 -9.48 11.57 9.30
C TRP A 48 -8.51 10.44 8.90
N PRO A 49 -7.27 10.77 8.50
CA PRO A 49 -6.26 9.79 8.07
C PRO A 49 -5.96 8.70 9.11
N GLU A 50 -6.14 9.00 10.39
CA GLU A 50 -5.99 8.07 11.52
C GLU A 50 -7.03 6.93 11.50
N LYS A 51 -8.15 7.11 10.81
CA LYS A 51 -9.16 6.06 10.59
C LYS A 51 -8.81 5.12 9.44
N ARG A 52 -7.73 5.40 8.68
CA ARG A 52 -7.24 4.52 7.60
C ARG A 52 -6.52 3.30 8.18
N ASP A 53 -6.41 2.24 7.38
CA ASP A 53 -5.79 0.98 7.80
C ASP A 53 -4.28 1.07 8.09
N GLY A 54 -3.59 2.08 7.53
CA GLY A 54 -2.18 2.34 7.80
C GLY A 54 -1.29 1.11 7.55
N LEU A 55 -0.60 0.61 8.58
CA LEU A 55 0.27 -0.58 8.45
C LEU A 55 -0.49 -1.86 8.08
N LYS A 56 -1.81 -1.92 8.33
CA LYS A 56 -2.64 -3.08 8.00
C LYS A 56 -2.95 -3.17 6.51
N SER A 57 -2.82 -2.07 5.76
CA SER A 57 -3.02 -2.08 4.30
C SER A 57 -1.85 -2.71 3.53
N ILE A 58 -0.71 -2.91 4.20
CA ILE A 58 0.47 -3.53 3.59
C ILE A 58 0.15 -4.98 3.23
N LYS A 59 0.06 -5.26 1.92
CA LYS A 59 -0.15 -6.61 1.39
C LYS A 59 1.04 -7.50 1.74
N ARG A 60 0.77 -8.68 2.30
CA ARG A 60 1.78 -9.64 2.75
C ARG A 60 1.56 -11.02 2.14
N THR A 61 2.62 -11.79 1.99
CA THR A 61 2.53 -13.19 1.55
C THR A 61 1.75 -14.02 2.57
N GLU A 62 0.79 -14.81 2.11
CA GLU A 62 0.00 -15.69 2.98
C GLU A 62 0.66 -17.06 3.18
N ILE A 63 1.50 -17.46 2.23
CA ILE A 63 2.23 -18.71 2.19
C ILE A 63 3.70 -18.46 1.90
N ALA A 64 4.55 -19.43 2.26
CA ALA A 64 5.92 -19.44 1.77
C ALA A 64 5.90 -19.63 0.25
N THR A 65 6.67 -18.81 -0.46
CA THR A 65 6.72 -18.78 -1.93
C THR A 65 8.17 -18.62 -2.40
N THR A 66 8.42 -18.87 -3.67
CA THR A 66 9.75 -18.70 -4.27
C THR A 66 9.74 -17.47 -5.17
N LEU A 67 10.69 -16.57 -4.92
CA LEU A 67 10.93 -15.40 -5.76
C LEU A 67 12.00 -15.74 -6.80
N HIS A 68 11.65 -15.53 -8.06
CA HIS A 68 12.55 -15.67 -9.19
C HIS A 68 12.94 -14.28 -9.71
N LEU A 69 14.23 -13.93 -9.58
CA LEU A 69 14.80 -12.67 -10.08
C LEU A 69 15.91 -12.99 -11.08
N GLY A 70 15.54 -13.19 -12.34
CA GLY A 70 16.46 -13.69 -13.37
C GLY A 70 16.96 -15.09 -13.02
N LYS A 71 18.29 -15.26 -12.87
CA LYS A 71 18.90 -16.54 -12.45
C LYS A 71 18.88 -16.76 -10.93
N LEU A 72 18.55 -15.74 -10.14
CA LEU A 72 18.47 -15.85 -8.69
C LEU A 72 17.13 -16.46 -8.28
N GLN A 73 17.17 -17.49 -7.43
CA GLN A 73 16.00 -18.06 -6.78
C GLN A 73 16.14 -17.85 -5.28
N ALA A 74 15.10 -17.31 -4.65
CA ALA A 74 15.09 -17.00 -3.22
C ALA A 74 13.80 -17.50 -2.58
N SER A 75 13.90 -18.11 -1.39
CA SER A 75 12.73 -18.49 -0.60
C SER A 75 12.19 -17.28 0.16
N VAL A 76 10.89 -17.04 0.05
CA VAL A 76 10.17 -15.95 0.71
C VAL A 76 9.17 -16.58 1.70
N PRO A 77 9.30 -16.34 3.01
CA PRO A 77 8.38 -16.88 4.00
C PRO A 77 7.01 -16.20 3.93
N LYS A 78 6.04 -16.78 4.65
CA LYS A 78 4.76 -16.14 4.97
C LYS A 78 4.99 -14.83 5.74
N GLY A 79 4.20 -13.81 5.43
CA GLY A 79 4.20 -12.51 6.10
C GLY A 79 5.10 -11.44 5.48
N ALA A 80 5.77 -11.76 4.37
CA ALA A 80 6.66 -10.83 3.66
C ALA A 80 5.86 -9.73 2.95
N PRO A 81 6.23 -8.44 3.06
CA PRO A 81 5.56 -7.38 2.30
C PRO A 81 5.72 -7.59 0.79
N ILE A 82 4.62 -7.64 0.05
CA ILE A 82 4.62 -7.92 -1.38
C ILE A 82 5.25 -6.77 -2.16
N ASN A 83 4.91 -5.52 -1.83
CA ASN A 83 5.47 -4.33 -2.47
C ASN A 83 7.00 -4.20 -2.27
N LEU A 84 7.55 -4.80 -1.21
CA LEU A 84 9.01 -4.85 -1.02
C LEU A 84 9.70 -5.65 -2.12
N LEU A 85 9.06 -6.73 -2.58
CA LEU A 85 9.60 -7.65 -3.56
C LEU A 85 9.24 -7.23 -4.99
N ALA A 86 8.01 -6.76 -5.19
CA ALA A 86 7.49 -6.38 -6.51
C ALA A 86 8.19 -5.14 -7.08
N ASN A 87 8.62 -4.20 -6.23
CA ASN A 87 9.26 -2.95 -6.64
C ASN A 87 10.80 -3.02 -6.66
N LEU A 88 11.38 -4.22 -6.54
CA LEU A 88 12.83 -4.41 -6.69
C LEU A 88 13.24 -4.17 -8.15
N ASP A 89 14.33 -3.43 -8.36
CA ASP A 89 14.88 -3.21 -9.69
C ASP A 89 15.32 -4.55 -10.33
N PRO A 90 14.65 -5.05 -11.38
CA PRO A 90 14.95 -6.37 -11.94
C PRO A 90 16.30 -6.42 -12.67
N ARG A 91 16.89 -5.27 -13.03
CA ARG A 91 18.15 -5.19 -13.78
C ARG A 91 19.35 -5.17 -12.85
N ASN A 92 19.27 -4.36 -11.80
CA ASN A 92 20.41 -4.15 -10.90
C ASN A 92 20.35 -5.02 -9.64
N THR A 93 19.16 -5.32 -9.12
CA THR A 93 18.99 -6.08 -7.87
C THR A 93 19.61 -7.47 -7.93
N PRO A 94 19.45 -8.27 -9.01
CA PRO A 94 20.08 -9.59 -9.07
C PRO A 94 21.61 -9.54 -8.93
N THR A 95 22.26 -8.57 -9.57
CA THR A 95 23.73 -8.41 -9.50
C THR A 95 24.19 -7.95 -8.12
N ILE A 96 23.46 -7.01 -7.50
CA ILE A 96 23.76 -6.52 -6.14
C ILE A 96 23.58 -7.64 -5.11
N LEU A 97 22.46 -8.37 -5.22
CA LEU A 97 22.18 -9.52 -4.38
C LEU A 97 23.21 -10.61 -4.61
N GLN A 98 23.52 -11.01 -5.84
CA GLN A 98 24.56 -12.02 -6.12
C GLN A 98 25.93 -11.62 -5.56
N ARG A 99 26.37 -10.36 -5.69
CA ARG A 99 27.64 -9.91 -5.10
C ARG A 99 27.66 -9.99 -3.57
N LYS A 100 26.53 -9.70 -2.92
CA LYS A 100 26.41 -9.82 -1.45
C LYS A 100 26.18 -11.27 -1.00
N LEU A 101 25.46 -12.06 -1.81
CA LEU A 101 25.03 -13.43 -1.54
C LEU A 101 26.09 -14.49 -1.93
N ASN A 102 27.03 -14.17 -2.83
CA ASN A 102 28.15 -15.05 -3.20
C ASN A 102 29.37 -14.87 -2.28
N SER A 103 29.24 -14.10 -1.19
CA SER A 103 30.15 -14.23 -0.05
C SER A 103 29.76 -15.50 0.74
N ASP A 104 30.67 -16.17 1.44
CA ASP A 104 30.35 -17.38 2.24
C ASP A 104 29.21 -17.17 3.27
N LEU A 105 28.93 -15.91 3.66
CA LEU A 105 27.75 -15.55 4.44
C LEU A 105 26.45 -15.63 3.64
N GLY A 106 26.51 -15.29 2.37
CA GLY A 106 25.37 -15.04 1.52
C GLY A 106 24.56 -16.27 1.09
N ALA A 107 25.20 -17.43 0.94
CA ALA A 107 24.51 -18.71 0.74
C ALA A 107 23.74 -19.13 2.00
N LYS A 108 24.25 -18.82 3.20
CA LYS A 108 23.53 -18.98 4.47
C LYS A 108 22.38 -17.96 4.60
N VAL A 109 22.56 -16.75 4.04
CA VAL A 109 21.57 -15.65 4.06
C VAL A 109 20.33 -15.93 3.20
N LEU A 110 20.47 -16.65 2.09
CA LEU A 110 19.32 -17.16 1.31
C LEU A 110 18.47 -18.15 2.14
N GLY A 111 19.10 -18.92 3.02
CA GLY A 111 18.42 -19.78 3.99
C GLY A 111 17.79 -19.01 5.16
N SER A 112 18.26 -17.79 5.46
CA SER A 112 17.74 -16.95 6.55
C SER A 112 16.84 -15.78 6.10
N LEU A 113 16.54 -15.65 4.80
CA LEU A 113 15.32 -14.96 4.32
C LEU A 113 14.04 -15.47 4.99
N VAL A 114 14.11 -16.66 5.60
CA VAL A 114 13.10 -17.32 6.43
C VAL A 114 12.62 -16.48 7.63
N ASN A 115 13.37 -15.46 8.07
CA ASN A 115 12.94 -14.55 9.14
C ASN A 115 12.96 -13.10 8.64
N LEU A 116 11.86 -12.62 8.06
CA LEU A 116 11.84 -11.27 7.47
C LEU A 116 11.95 -10.16 8.54
N VAL A 117 13.20 -9.71 8.68
CA VAL A 117 13.74 -8.48 9.33
C VAL A 117 13.90 -8.57 10.86
N PRO A 118 15.15 -8.48 11.41
CA PRO A 118 16.25 -7.62 10.97
C PRO A 118 17.55 -8.38 10.67
N ASP A 119 17.85 -8.59 9.40
CA ASP A 119 19.26 -8.64 8.99
C ASP A 119 19.66 -7.19 8.68
N LYS A 120 20.52 -6.60 9.51
CA LYS A 120 21.06 -5.23 9.32
C LYS A 120 21.70 -5.05 7.95
N VAL A 121 22.01 -6.14 7.24
CA VAL A 121 22.67 -6.10 5.94
C VAL A 121 21.68 -6.17 4.78
N LEU A 122 20.67 -7.05 4.84
CA LEU A 122 19.81 -7.31 3.68
C LEU A 122 18.65 -6.31 3.56
N THR A 123 18.03 -5.91 4.67
CA THR A 123 16.90 -4.97 4.66
C THR A 123 17.28 -3.62 4.05
N PRO A 124 18.42 -2.98 4.40
CA PRO A 124 18.81 -1.71 3.77
C PRO A 124 19.12 -1.87 2.28
N VAL A 125 19.62 -3.04 1.86
CA VAL A 125 19.92 -3.32 0.45
C VAL A 125 18.62 -3.45 -0.34
N LEU A 126 17.65 -4.22 0.17
CA LEU A 126 16.35 -4.36 -0.48
C LEU A 126 15.60 -3.02 -0.54
N LEU A 127 15.62 -2.22 0.54
CA LEU A 127 15.01 -0.89 0.54
C LEU A 127 15.72 0.08 -0.43
N LYS A 128 17.05 0.06 -0.51
CA LYS A 128 17.81 0.90 -1.45
C LYS A 128 17.59 0.49 -2.91
N SER A 129 17.37 -0.80 -3.16
CA SER A 129 17.08 -1.34 -4.49
C SER A 129 15.59 -1.31 -4.84
N ASN A 130 14.73 -0.87 -3.92
CA ASN A 130 13.31 -0.72 -4.14
C ASN A 130 13.03 0.64 -4.78
N GLN A 131 12.33 0.65 -5.92
CA GLN A 131 12.03 1.88 -6.66
C GLN A 131 10.91 2.72 -6.02
N SER A 132 10.13 2.12 -5.12
CA SER A 132 9.06 2.79 -4.38
C SER A 132 9.06 2.32 -2.92
N PRO A 133 9.93 2.88 -2.06
CA PRO A 133 10.10 2.45 -0.67
C PRO A 133 8.99 2.97 0.27
N ASP A 134 7.83 3.35 -0.28
CA ASP A 134 6.62 3.59 0.49
C ASP A 134 5.69 2.37 0.41
N PHE A 135 5.37 1.80 1.57
CA PHE A 135 4.55 0.59 1.67
C PHE A 135 3.10 0.89 1.98
N ILE A 136 2.80 2.11 2.44
CA ILE A 136 1.45 2.55 2.72
C ILE A 136 1.01 3.33 1.49
N GLU A 137 0.18 2.71 0.67
CA GLU A 137 -0.41 3.37 -0.50
C GLU A 137 -1.12 4.68 -0.09
N ASP A 138 -0.99 5.70 -0.93
CA ASP A 138 -1.61 7.02 -0.78
C ASP A 138 -1.23 7.81 0.49
N ARG A 139 -0.20 7.39 1.22
CA ARG A 139 0.40 8.18 2.29
C ARG A 139 0.82 9.56 1.76
N GLY A 140 0.44 10.63 2.47
CA GLY A 140 0.70 12.01 2.03
C GLY A 140 -0.45 12.64 1.23
N HIS A 141 -1.45 11.87 0.78
CA HIS A 141 -2.66 12.40 0.16
C HIS A 141 -3.68 12.77 1.25
N TYR A 142 -3.42 13.92 1.87
CA TYR A 142 -4.26 14.51 2.92
C TYR A 142 -5.21 15.54 2.31
N PHE A 143 -6.47 15.51 2.71
CA PHE A 143 -7.49 16.44 2.25
C PHE A 143 -8.34 16.86 3.45
N GLY A 144 -8.47 18.17 3.68
CA GLY A 144 -9.29 18.73 4.76
C GLY A 144 -8.92 18.25 6.16
N THR A 145 -7.71 17.73 6.36
CA THR A 145 -7.27 17.14 7.63
C THR A 145 -7.05 18.17 8.72
N ASP A 146 -6.71 19.39 8.30
CA ASP A 146 -6.47 20.60 9.09
C ASP A 146 -7.77 21.30 9.52
N LEU A 147 -8.92 20.91 8.96
CA LEU A 147 -10.21 21.44 9.37
C LEU A 147 -10.59 20.96 10.80
N PRO A 148 -11.29 21.80 11.58
CA PRO A 148 -11.95 21.37 12.80
C PRO A 148 -12.92 20.20 12.54
N ASP A 149 -13.13 19.34 13.53
CA ASP A 149 -14.03 18.18 13.39
C ASP A 149 -15.47 18.60 13.08
N GLU A 150 -15.93 19.74 13.60
CA GLU A 150 -17.25 20.31 13.30
C GLU A 150 -17.38 20.66 11.81
N ASP A 151 -16.38 21.32 11.23
CA ASP A 151 -16.35 21.68 9.81
C ASP A 151 -16.28 20.44 8.91
N LYS A 152 -15.53 19.40 9.33
CA LYS A 152 -15.47 18.12 8.62
C LYS A 152 -16.84 17.45 8.58
N LEU A 153 -17.55 17.42 9.72
CA LEU A 153 -18.90 16.86 9.81
C LEU A 153 -19.90 17.68 8.98
N ALA A 154 -19.85 19.01 9.07
CA ALA A 154 -20.69 19.89 8.27
C ALA A 154 -20.46 19.70 6.77
N LEU A 155 -19.21 19.54 6.34
CA LEU A 155 -18.86 19.23 4.95
C LEU A 155 -19.45 17.90 4.51
N ILE A 156 -19.36 16.85 5.33
CA ILE A 156 -19.97 15.55 5.01
C ILE A 156 -21.48 15.69 4.81
N GLU A 157 -22.17 16.37 5.72
CA GLU A 157 -23.62 16.57 5.60
C GLU A 157 -23.98 17.41 4.38
N PHE A 158 -23.22 18.47 4.09
CA PHE A 158 -23.41 19.25 2.88
C PHE A 158 -23.25 18.39 1.62
N LEU A 159 -22.21 17.55 1.54
CA LEU A 159 -21.97 16.66 0.40
C LEU A 159 -23.08 15.62 0.20
N LYS A 160 -23.78 15.20 1.27
CA LYS A 160 -24.95 14.31 1.17
C LYS A 160 -26.18 14.97 0.54
N THR A 161 -26.21 16.31 0.48
CA THR A 161 -27.34 17.07 -0.09
C THR A 161 -27.18 17.41 -1.57
N LEU A 162 -26.00 17.18 -2.16
CA LEU A 162 -25.72 17.39 -3.58
C LEU A 162 -26.29 16.26 -4.44
#